data_AF-A0AAE2VCK8-F1
#
_entry.id   AF-A0AAE2VCK8-F1
#
_cell.length_a   1.000
_cell.length_b   1.000
_cell.length_c   1.000
_cell.angle_alpha   90.00
_cell.angle_beta   90.00
_cell.angle_gamma   90.00
#
_symmetry.space_group_name_H-M   'P 1'
#
loop_
_entity.id
_entity.type
_entity.pdbx_description
1 polymer ?
#
loop_
_entity_poly.entity_id
_entity_poly.type
_entity_poly.pdbx_seq_one_letter_code
_entity_poly.pdbx_strand_id
1 'polypeptide(L)' 'MNYWVLALHYNWASSEMVKQAIHLKDCSPEDLQEGIEKKLITAEQYKEITGEAI' A
#
# COMPACT_ATOMS: atom_id res chain seq x y z
N MET A 1 -8.54 4.32 -6.21
CA MET A 1 -7.42 4.95 -5.47
C MET A 1 -7.74 5.09 -4.00
N ASN A 2 -7.17 4.22 -3.18
CA ASN A 2 -7.31 4.22 -1.73
C ASN A 2 -6.47 5.34 -1.07
N TYR A 3 -6.94 5.86 0.07
CA TYR A 3 -6.24 6.87 0.86
C TYR A 3 -4.83 6.42 1.28
N TRP A 4 -4.66 5.17 1.70
CA TRP A 4 -3.40 4.64 2.21
C TRP A 4 -2.30 4.53 1.14
N VAL A 5 -2.70 4.28 -0.12
CA VAL A 5 -1.79 4.32 -1.27
C VAL A 5 -1.23 5.73 -1.48
N LEU A 6 -2.10 6.74 -1.41
CA LEU A 6 -1.69 8.15 -1.51
C LEU A 6 -0.86 8.57 -0.30
N ALA A 7 -1.24 8.12 0.90
CA ALA A 7 -0.50 8.42 2.12
C ALA A 7 0.92 7.83 2.09
N LEU A 8 1.12 6.64 1.53
CA LEU A 8 2.45 6.10 1.25
C LEU A 8 3.21 6.95 0.24
N HIS A 9 2.58 7.29 -0.89
CA HIS A 9 3.22 8.08 -1.95
C HIS A 9 3.72 9.44 -1.47
N TYR A 10 2.90 10.14 -0.67
CA TYR A 10 3.24 11.45 -0.11
C TYR A 10 4.02 11.38 1.21
N ASN A 11 4.43 10.18 1.65
CA ASN A 11 5.11 9.94 2.93
C ASN A 11 4.33 10.45 4.17
N TRP A 12 3.00 10.44 4.11
CA TRP A 12 2.12 10.71 5.26
C TRP A 12 1.90 9.48 6.14
N ALA A 13 2.15 8.29 5.61
CA ALA A 13 2.05 7.02 6.31
C ALA A 13 3.28 6.14 6.03
N SER A 14 3.63 5.29 6.99
CA SER A 14 4.65 4.25 6.85
C SER A 14 4.05 2.92 6.39
N SER A 15 4.87 2.01 5.88
CA SER A 15 4.47 0.64 5.51
C SER A 15 3.78 -0.09 6.67
N GLU A 16 4.25 0.08 7.91
CA GLU A 16 3.63 -0.50 9.11
C GLU A 16 2.22 0.03 9.39
N MET A 17 1.95 1.31 9.13
CA MET A 17 0.60 1.87 9.26
C MET A 17 -0.34 1.27 8.21
N VAL A 18 0.16 1.05 6.98
CA VAL A 18 -0.66 0.45 5.92
C VAL A 18 -0.92 -1.03 6.15
N LYS A 19 0.02 -1.77 6.76
CA LYS A 19 -0.25 -3.13 7.26
C LYS A 19 -1.43 -3.19 8.22
N GLN A 20 -1.48 -2.24 9.16
CA GLN A 20 -2.60 -2.13 10.09
C GLN A 20 -3.90 -1.78 9.36
N ALA A 21 -3.85 -0.88 8.38
CA ALA A 21 -5.00 -0.55 7.55
C ALA A 21 -5.56 -1.77 6.80
N ILE A 22 -4.70 -2.64 6.28
CA ILE A 22 -5.12 -3.92 5.67
C ILE A 22 -5.81 -4.82 6.70
N HIS A 23 -5.22 -4.95 7.90
CA HIS A 23 -5.81 -5.75 8.97
C HIS A 23 -7.20 -5.23 9.38
N LEU A 24 -7.38 -3.92 9.38
CA LEU A 24 -8.65 -3.23 9.66
C LEU A 24 -9.61 -3.19 8.46
N LYS A 25 -9.22 -3.76 7.31
CA LYS A 25 -9.98 -3.73 6.04
C LYS A 25 -10.26 -2.32 5.50
N ASP A 26 -9.40 -1.36 5.86
CA ASP A 26 -9.44 0.03 5.38
C ASP A 26 -8.54 0.23 4.14
N CYS A 27 -7.74 -0.79 3.82
CA CYS A 27 -6.96 -0.94 2.60
C CYS A 27 -6.98 -2.41 2.18
N SER A 28 -6.82 -2.70 0.90
CA SER A 28 -6.66 -4.09 0.42
C SER A 28 -5.37 -4.27 -0.39
N PRO A 29 -4.88 -5.51 -0.58
CA PRO A 29 -3.79 -5.78 -1.50
C PRO A 29 -4.08 -5.25 -2.91
N GLU A 30 -5.31 -5.38 -3.42
CA GLU A 30 -5.72 -4.88 -4.74
C GLU A 30 -5.60 -3.36 -4.85
N ASP A 31 -5.91 -2.61 -3.78
CA ASP A 31 -5.67 -1.17 -3.74
C ASP A 31 -4.19 -0.83 -3.91
N LEU A 32 -3.31 -1.61 -3.26
CA LEU A 32 -1.86 -1.44 -3.41
C LEU A 32 -1.40 -1.82 -4.82
N GLN A 33 -1.99 -2.84 -5.45
CA GLN A 33 -1.71 -3.20 -6.85
C GLN A 33 -2.07 -2.05 -7.80
N GLU A 34 -3.25 -1.44 -7.63
CA GLU A 34 -3.66 -0.23 -8.38
C GLU A 34 -2.63 0.90 -8.19
N GLY A 35 -2.07 1.02 -6.98
CA GLY A 35 -0.99 1.96 -6.65
C GLY A 35 0.31 1.72 -7.42
N ILE A 36 0.70 0.47 -7.63
CA ILE A 36 1.87 0.09 -8.44
C ILE A 36 1.63 0.42 -9.91
N GLU A 37 0.47 0.03 -10.47
CA GLU A 37 0.11 0.29 -11.87
C GLU A 37 0.16 1.80 -12.20
N LYS A 38 -0.23 2.62 -11.23
CA LYS A 38 -0.22 4.09 -11.33
C LYS A 38 1.10 4.73 -10.90
N LYS A 39 2.13 3.93 -10.59
CA LYS A 39 3.47 4.36 -10.18
C LYS A 39 3.49 5.26 -8.93
N LEU A 40 2.55 5.04 -8.02
CA LEU A 40 2.45 5.79 -6.77
C LEU A 40 3.26 5.14 -5.64
N ILE A 41 3.35 3.81 -5.66
CA ILE A 41 4.19 3.03 -4.75
C ILE A 41 5.00 2.01 -5.56
N THR A 42 6.05 1.46 -4.94
CA THR A 42 6.90 0.45 -5.60
C THR A 42 6.45 -0.97 -5.29
N ALA A 43 6.86 -1.92 -6.15
CA ALA A 43 6.68 -3.35 -5.88
C ALA A 43 7.40 -3.81 -4.59
N GLU A 44 8.49 -3.13 -4.21
CA GLU A 44 9.17 -3.39 -2.94
C GLU A 44 8.32 -2.97 -1.74
N GLN A 45 7.69 -1.78 -1.79
CA GLN A 45 6.75 -1.34 -0.76
C GLN A 45 5.54 -2.28 -0.67
N TYR A 46 5.00 -2.73 -1.80
CA TYR A 46 3.94 -3.74 -1.82
C TYR A 46 4.37 -5.00 -1.07
N LYS A 47 5.53 -5.57 -1.43
CA LYS A 47 6.06 -6.78 -0.80
C LYS A 47 6.34 -6.58 0.69
N GLU A 48 6.83 -5.41 1.08
CA GLU A 48 7.04 -5.07 2.48
C GLU A 48 5.72 -5.10 3.27
N ILE A 49 4.64 -4.58 2.68
CA ILE A 49 3.33 -4.44 3.31
C ILE A 49 2.55 -5.77 3.33
N THR A 50 2.44 -6.45 2.20
CA THR A 50 1.62 -7.67 2.06
C THR A 50 2.37 -8.94 2.40
N GLY A 51 3.72 -8.92 2.32
CA GLY A 51 4.55 -10.12 2.38
C GLY A 51 4.57 -10.92 1.08
N GLU A 52 3.81 -10.50 0.07
CA GLU A 52 3.66 -11.20 -1.21
C GLU A 52 4.53 -10.56 -2.28
N ALA A 53 5.13 -11.40 -3.13
CA ALA A 53 5.77 -10.92 -4.36
C ALA A 53 4.72 -10.79 -5.47
N ILE A 54 4.85 -9.76 -6.30
CA ILE A 54 3.99 -9.49 -7.45
C ILE A 54 4.79 -9.53 -8.75
#